data_AF-A0A522WBI7-F1
#
_entry.id   AF-A0A522WBI7-F1
#
_cell.length_a   1.000
_cell.length_b   1.000
_cell.length_c   1.000
_cell.angle_alpha   90.00
_cell.angle_beta   90.00
_cell.angle_gamma   90.00
#
_symmetry.space_group_name_H-M   'P 1'
#
loop_
_entity.id
_entity.type
_entity.pdbx_description
1 polymer ?
#
loop_
_entity_poly.entity_id
_entity_poly.type
_entity_poly.pdbx_seq_one_letter_code
_entity_poly.pdbx_strand_id
1 'polypeptide(L)'
;MDGRGIIWSQFILAAALARTARAVLDRAPAAADAEVVFAYADTHGGSGRIERPAALDEVLARRRDFAMPRFHEATSHGATSHGAMTAAAGHPGSWVLAGRVIAGLGLTDPGMARLAFEADVNDLAPEVIAAAQGNREVGWTRFWSHDWFQFLRNRIAMANRPHFVFIDPPADDPRGPGYAIDAAILLDTLGIPYMVSYPVESPQEP
;
A
#
# COMPACT_ATOMS: atom_id res chain seq x y z
N MET A 1 -10.56 6.90 -17.02
CA MET A 1 -9.68 7.80 -16.25
C MET A 1 -8.28 7.76 -16.85
N ASP A 2 -7.57 8.88 -16.92
CA ASP A 2 -6.25 9.02 -17.57
C ASP A 2 -5.05 8.36 -16.83
N GLY A 3 -5.32 7.56 -15.79
CA GLY A 3 -4.29 6.90 -14.97
C GLY A 3 -3.44 7.83 -14.10
N ARG A 4 -3.59 9.16 -14.19
CA ARG A 4 -2.78 10.12 -13.41
C ARG A 4 -3.13 10.07 -11.92
N GLY A 5 -4.41 9.90 -11.58
CA GLY A 5 -4.85 9.74 -10.19
C GLY A 5 -4.20 8.53 -9.51
N ILE A 6 -4.07 7.42 -10.23
CA ILE A 6 -3.39 6.20 -9.76
C ILE A 6 -1.90 6.48 -9.50
N ILE A 7 -1.20 7.10 -10.47
CA ILE A 7 0.22 7.42 -10.31
C ILE A 7 0.43 8.34 -9.10
N TRP A 8 -0.39 9.37 -8.96
CA TRP A 8 -0.31 10.33 -7.86
C TRP A 8 -0.55 9.66 -6.50
N SER A 9 -1.63 8.89 -6.38
CA SER A 9 -1.97 8.15 -5.16
C SER A 9 -0.84 7.19 -4.77
N GLN A 10 -0.34 6.40 -5.72
CA GLN A 10 0.74 5.46 -5.45
C GLN A 10 2.09 6.12 -5.15
N PHE A 11 2.38 7.29 -5.74
CA PHE A 11 3.57 8.07 -5.40
C PHE A 11 3.53 8.54 -3.94
N ILE A 12 2.39 9.08 -3.49
CA ILE A 12 2.18 9.48 -2.10
C ILE A 12 2.24 8.27 -1.17
N LEU A 13 1.56 7.18 -1.52
CA LEU A 13 1.56 5.94 -0.74
C LEU A 13 2.98 5.42 -0.52
N ALA A 14 3.79 5.32 -1.59
CA ALA A 14 5.18 4.87 -1.48
C ALA A 14 6.03 5.76 -0.54
N ALA A 15 5.85 7.08 -0.61
CA ALA A 15 6.55 8.01 0.28
C ALA A 15 6.09 7.88 1.74
N ALA A 16 4.79 7.74 1.97
CA ALA A 16 4.19 7.59 3.30
C ALA A 16 4.62 6.28 3.97
N LEU A 17 4.62 5.18 3.22
CA LEU A 17 5.09 3.87 3.68
C LEU A 17 6.58 3.91 4.02
N ALA A 18 7.42 4.50 3.18
CA ALA A 18 8.85 4.58 3.44
C ALA A 18 9.18 5.37 4.71
N ARG A 19 8.46 6.46 4.96
CA ARG A 19 8.60 7.24 6.20
C ARG A 19 8.11 6.47 7.42
N THR A 20 6.94 5.86 7.33
CA THR A 20 6.36 5.09 8.44
C THR A 20 7.22 3.89 8.80
N ALA A 21 7.74 3.16 7.81
CA ALA A 21 8.59 2.00 8.03
C ALA A 21 9.91 2.36 8.71
N ARG A 22 10.52 3.50 8.34
CA ARG A 22 11.68 4.04 9.06
C ARG A 22 11.36 4.36 10.51
N ALA A 23 10.24 5.02 10.76
CA ALA A 23 9.80 5.30 12.13
C ALA A 23 9.49 4.04 12.95
N VAL A 24 9.08 2.94 12.30
CA VAL A 24 8.93 1.62 12.95
C VAL A 24 10.29 1.04 13.31
N LEU A 25 11.26 1.08 12.38
CA LEU A 25 12.64 0.64 12.63
C LEU A 25 13.32 1.44 13.75
N ASP A 26 13.20 2.76 13.75
CA ASP A 26 13.83 3.63 14.75
C ASP A 26 13.34 3.36 16.18
N ARG A 27 12.12 2.81 16.31
CA ARG A 27 11.51 2.43 17.59
C ARG A 27 11.72 0.96 17.94
N ALA A 28 12.22 0.16 17.01
CA ALA A 28 12.44 -1.26 17.25
C ALA A 28 13.59 -1.45 18.26
N PRO A 29 13.47 -2.43 19.18
CA PRO A 29 14.55 -2.72 20.11
C PRO A 29 15.81 -3.13 19.33
N ALA A 30 16.96 -2.60 19.75
CA ALA A 30 18.27 -2.89 19.17
C ALA A 30 18.71 -4.32 19.51
N ALA A 31 18.05 -5.31 18.92
CA ALA A 31 18.52 -6.69 18.88
C ALA A 31 19.14 -6.92 17.50
N ALA A 32 20.44 -7.25 17.48
CA ALA A 32 21.27 -7.31 16.27
C ALA A 32 20.74 -8.25 15.16
N ASP A 33 19.84 -9.18 15.52
CA ASP A 33 19.31 -10.20 14.61
C ASP A 33 17.76 -10.22 14.54
N ALA A 34 17.06 -9.25 15.14
CA ALA A 34 15.60 -9.26 15.14
C ALA A 34 15.04 -8.74 13.80
N GLU A 35 14.23 -9.56 13.14
CA GLU A 35 13.39 -9.11 12.04
C GLU A 35 12.26 -8.23 12.59
N VAL A 36 12.16 -6.99 12.09
CA VAL A 36 11.13 -6.03 12.49
C VAL A 36 9.96 -6.15 11.53
N VAL A 37 8.78 -6.48 12.04
CA VAL A 37 7.57 -6.61 11.22
C VAL A 37 6.98 -5.23 10.94
N PHE A 38 6.75 -4.93 9.67
CA PHE A 38 5.91 -3.83 9.21
C PHE A 38 4.53 -4.37 8.78
N ALA A 39 3.56 -4.30 9.68
CA ALA A 39 2.15 -4.55 9.40
C ALA A 39 1.47 -3.42 8.61
N TYR A 40 0.85 -3.76 7.48
CA TYR A 40 0.10 -2.88 6.58
C TYR A 40 -1.34 -3.40 6.42
N ALA A 41 -2.33 -2.51 6.37
CA ALA A 41 -3.69 -2.87 6.05
C ALA A 41 -4.18 -2.11 4.81
N ASP A 42 -4.76 -2.83 3.87
CA ASP A 42 -5.38 -2.30 2.66
C ASP A 42 -6.87 -2.62 2.68
N THR A 43 -7.71 -1.59 2.77
CA THR A 43 -9.16 -1.78 2.90
C THR A 43 -9.85 -2.12 1.56
N HIS A 44 -9.20 -1.77 0.45
CA HIS A 44 -9.67 -1.92 -0.93
C HIS A 44 -8.51 -2.35 -1.84
N GLY A 45 -7.83 -3.43 -1.49
CA GLY A 45 -6.56 -3.78 -2.12
C GLY A 45 -6.67 -4.31 -3.54
N GLY A 46 -7.88 -4.65 -4.00
CA GLY A 46 -8.12 -5.18 -5.33
C GLY A 46 -7.33 -6.47 -5.60
N SER A 47 -7.12 -6.77 -6.88
CA SER A 47 -6.40 -7.97 -7.32
C SER A 47 -4.88 -7.86 -7.14
N GLY A 48 -4.35 -6.74 -6.65
CA GLY A 48 -2.91 -6.47 -6.60
C GLY A 48 -2.27 -6.14 -7.94
N ARG A 49 -3.04 -6.13 -9.04
CA ARG A 49 -2.60 -5.68 -10.36
C ARG A 49 -3.64 -4.78 -10.97
N ILE A 50 -3.16 -3.77 -11.67
CA ILE A 50 -3.99 -2.88 -12.46
C ILE A 50 -3.41 -2.72 -13.85
N GLU A 51 -4.25 -2.23 -14.76
CA GLU A 51 -3.79 -1.78 -16.07
C GLU A 51 -2.66 -0.76 -15.90
N ARG A 52 -1.65 -0.85 -16.76
CA ARG A 52 -0.51 0.06 -16.72
C ARG A 52 -1.00 1.49 -17.01
N PRO A 53 -0.81 2.46 -16.09
CA PRO A 53 -1.19 3.84 -16.37
C PRO A 53 -0.43 4.39 -17.58
N ALA A 54 -1.15 4.97 -18.55
CA ALA A 54 -0.56 5.43 -19.81
C ALA A 54 0.57 6.46 -19.61
N ALA A 55 0.44 7.32 -18.59
CA ALA A 55 1.44 8.34 -18.26
C ALA A 55 2.67 7.81 -17.46
N LEU A 56 2.72 6.51 -17.13
CA LEU A 56 3.76 5.97 -16.27
C LEU A 56 5.16 6.07 -16.89
N ASP A 57 5.30 5.82 -18.19
CA ASP A 57 6.61 5.85 -18.86
C ASP A 57 7.24 7.25 -18.82
N GLU A 58 6.42 8.29 -18.98
CA GLU A 58 6.85 9.68 -18.86
C GLU A 58 7.37 9.99 -17.43
N VAL A 59 6.64 9.54 -16.41
CA VAL A 59 7.03 9.73 -15.01
C VAL A 59 8.33 8.98 -14.71
N LEU A 60 8.45 7.73 -15.16
CA LEU A 60 9.67 6.91 -14.97
C LEU A 60 10.89 7.50 -15.69
N ALA A 61 10.72 8.11 -16.86
CA ALA A 61 11.79 8.79 -17.58
C ALA A 61 12.34 9.99 -16.77
N ARG A 62 11.47 10.63 -15.98
CA ARG A 62 11.78 11.80 -15.15
C ARG A 62 12.19 11.45 -13.72
N ARG A 63 12.51 10.19 -13.42
CA ARG A 63 12.85 9.71 -12.06
C ARG A 63 13.87 10.56 -11.28
N ARG A 64 14.79 11.22 -11.98
CA ARG A 64 15.84 12.08 -11.38
C ARG A 64 15.30 13.41 -10.87
N ASP A 65 14.13 13.83 -11.31
CA ASP A 65 13.47 15.08 -10.91
C ASP A 65 12.78 14.94 -9.55
N PHE A 66 12.62 13.72 -9.03
CA PHE A 66 11.88 13.44 -7.80
C PHE A 66 12.82 13.10 -6.64
N ALA A 67 12.60 13.74 -5.49
CA ALA A 67 13.37 13.49 -4.27
C ALA A 67 13.11 12.11 -3.64
N MET A 68 12.01 11.44 -4.00
CA MET A 68 11.61 10.15 -3.44
C MET A 68 11.76 9.03 -4.49
N PRO A 69 12.86 8.26 -4.46
CA PRO A 69 13.10 7.22 -5.47
C PRO A 69 12.22 5.98 -5.27
N ARG A 70 11.60 5.80 -4.09
CA ARG A 70 10.92 4.57 -3.68
C ARG A 70 9.76 4.17 -4.59
N PHE A 71 8.98 5.14 -5.07
CA PHE A 71 7.95 4.87 -6.08
C PHE A 71 8.55 4.33 -7.39
N HIS A 72 9.59 5.00 -7.89
CA HIS A 72 10.25 4.63 -9.14
C HIS A 72 10.90 3.25 -9.04
N GLU A 73 11.60 2.97 -7.93
CA GLU A 73 12.16 1.66 -7.63
C GLU A 73 11.05 0.60 -7.60
N ALA A 74 10.01 0.77 -6.78
CA ALA A 74 8.94 -0.22 -6.64
C ALA A 74 8.15 -0.48 -7.94
N THR A 75 8.09 0.49 -8.85
CA THR A 75 7.37 0.36 -10.13
C THR A 75 8.26 -0.08 -11.30
N SER A 76 9.59 0.08 -11.21
CA SER A 76 10.53 -0.34 -12.26
C SER A 76 10.83 -1.84 -12.27
N HIS A 77 10.53 -2.58 -11.19
CA HIS A 77 10.85 -4.02 -11.04
C HIS A 77 10.03 -4.97 -11.94
N GLY A 78 9.36 -4.48 -12.99
CA GLY A 78 8.64 -5.30 -13.96
C GLY A 78 9.52 -6.12 -14.92
N ALA A 79 10.86 -6.05 -14.83
CA ALA A 79 11.73 -6.67 -15.84
C ALA A 79 12.86 -7.58 -15.33
N THR A 80 13.36 -7.44 -14.10
CA THR A 80 14.56 -8.19 -13.70
C THR A 80 14.67 -8.41 -12.19
N SER A 81 14.46 -9.65 -11.75
CA SER A 81 15.50 -10.48 -11.12
C SER A 81 15.02 -11.35 -9.93
N HIS A 82 15.47 -12.61 -9.99
CA HIS A 82 15.55 -13.66 -8.96
C HIS A 82 14.26 -14.25 -8.39
N GLY A 83 13.69 -15.19 -9.15
CA GLY A 83 12.66 -16.12 -8.70
C GLY A 83 11.49 -16.09 -9.66
N ALA A 84 11.46 -17.03 -10.60
CA ALA A 84 10.38 -17.16 -11.56
C ALA A 84 9.05 -17.44 -10.85
N MET A 85 8.31 -16.38 -10.52
CA MET A 85 6.86 -16.41 -10.42
C MET A 85 6.37 -15.43 -11.48
N THR A 86 5.71 -16.01 -12.48
CA THR A 86 5.10 -15.37 -13.64
C THR A 86 4.77 -13.90 -13.41
N ALA A 87 5.52 -13.02 -14.07
CA ALA A 87 5.14 -11.63 -14.24
C ALA A 87 3.82 -11.59 -15.02
N ALA A 88 2.69 -11.71 -14.31
CA ALA A 88 1.39 -11.36 -14.86
C ALA A 88 1.50 -9.90 -15.31
N ALA A 89 1.37 -9.67 -16.62
CA ALA A 89 1.54 -8.35 -17.23
C ALA A 89 0.60 -7.34 -16.55
N GLY A 90 1.16 -6.35 -15.87
CA GLY A 90 0.36 -5.36 -15.14
C GLY A 90 1.21 -4.46 -14.25
N HIS A 91 0.67 -3.29 -13.92
CA HIS A 91 1.25 -2.38 -12.95
C HIS A 91 0.85 -2.82 -11.52
N PRO A 92 1.75 -2.74 -10.51
CA PRO A 92 1.40 -3.17 -9.15
C PRO A 92 0.23 -2.35 -8.59
N GLY A 93 -0.74 -3.04 -7.99
CA GLY A 93 -1.73 -2.43 -7.11
C GLY A 93 -1.09 -1.95 -5.80
N SER A 94 -1.87 -1.27 -4.97
CA SER A 94 -1.44 -0.62 -3.72
C SER A 94 -0.66 -1.56 -2.78
N TRP A 95 -1.19 -2.75 -2.47
CA TRP A 95 -0.53 -3.66 -1.53
C TRP A 95 0.72 -4.34 -2.09
N VAL A 96 0.77 -4.60 -3.40
CA VAL A 96 1.97 -5.12 -4.07
C VAL A 96 3.06 -4.05 -4.09
N LEU A 97 2.69 -2.81 -4.44
CA LEU A 97 3.58 -1.66 -4.37
C LEU A 97 4.12 -1.48 -2.95
N ALA A 98 3.26 -1.59 -1.93
CA ALA A 98 3.65 -1.48 -0.53
C ALA A 98 4.71 -2.52 -0.16
N GLY A 99 4.48 -3.79 -0.51
CA GLY A 99 5.47 -4.86 -0.28
C GLY A 99 6.82 -4.57 -0.94
N ARG A 100 6.82 -4.10 -2.20
CA ARG A 100 8.05 -3.73 -2.92
C ARG A 100 8.79 -2.56 -2.25
N VAL A 101 8.06 -1.53 -1.80
CA VAL A 101 8.65 -0.39 -1.08
C VAL A 101 9.33 -0.86 0.21
N ILE A 102 8.66 -1.71 0.99
CA ILE A 102 9.20 -2.22 2.26
C ILE A 102 10.43 -3.13 2.02
N ALA A 103 10.38 -4.02 1.03
CA ALA A 103 11.54 -4.84 0.66
C ALA A 103 12.74 -3.99 0.21
N GLY A 104 12.50 -2.93 -0.57
CA GLY A 104 13.57 -2.03 -1.04
C GLY A 104 14.26 -1.26 0.10
N LEU A 105 13.54 -0.97 1.19
CA LEU A 105 14.14 -0.33 2.37
C LEU A 105 15.13 -1.25 3.07
N GLY A 106 14.78 -2.53 3.25
CA GLY A 106 15.64 -3.51 3.92
C GLY A 106 16.95 -3.80 3.19
N LEU A 107 17.07 -3.46 1.90
CA LEU A 107 18.26 -3.69 1.09
C LEU A 107 19.23 -2.50 1.05
N THR A 108 18.79 -1.30 1.42
CA THR A 108 19.53 -0.05 1.11
C THR A 108 20.26 0.60 2.28
N ASP A 109 20.09 0.11 3.51
CA ASP A 109 20.75 0.65 4.71
C ASP A 109 21.60 -0.43 5.41
N PRO A 110 22.93 -0.50 5.14
CA PRO A 110 23.83 -1.43 5.82
C PRO A 110 23.84 -1.20 7.34
N GLY A 111 23.38 -2.19 8.11
CA GLY A 111 23.32 -2.11 9.58
C GLY A 111 21.92 -1.86 10.15
N MET A 112 20.89 -1.72 9.32
CA MET A 112 19.49 -1.73 9.80
C MET A 112 18.98 -3.15 10.02
N ALA A 113 18.11 -3.29 11.02
CA ALA A 113 17.33 -4.51 11.23
C ALA A 113 16.52 -4.85 9.98
N ARG A 114 16.41 -6.14 9.65
CA ARG A 114 15.66 -6.61 8.48
C ARG A 114 14.17 -6.32 8.67
N LEU A 115 13.53 -5.71 7.68
CA LEU A 115 12.07 -5.48 7.66
C LEU A 115 11.34 -6.68 7.04
N ALA A 116 10.47 -7.32 7.81
CA ALA A 116 9.44 -8.21 7.28
C ALA A 116 8.18 -7.41 6.91
N PHE A 117 7.58 -7.73 5.77
CA PHE A 117 6.30 -7.15 5.39
C PHE A 117 5.16 -8.12 5.74
N GLU A 118 4.18 -7.63 6.51
CA GLU A 118 2.89 -8.30 6.71
C GLU A 118 1.77 -7.42 6.18
N ALA A 119 0.90 -7.97 5.35
CA ALA A 119 -0.25 -7.25 4.81
C ALA A 119 -1.56 -7.96 5.13
N ASP A 120 -2.55 -7.20 5.56
CA ASP A 120 -3.96 -7.59 5.61
C ASP A 120 -4.68 -6.85 4.46
N VAL A 121 -5.11 -7.59 3.45
CA VAL A 121 -5.69 -7.06 2.21
C VAL A 121 -7.15 -7.44 2.12
N ASN A 122 -8.03 -6.45 2.01
CA ASN A 122 -9.47 -6.62 1.91
C ASN A 122 -9.99 -6.17 0.55
N ASP A 123 -11.01 -6.88 0.07
CA ASP A 123 -11.87 -6.45 -1.03
C ASP A 123 -13.26 -7.06 -0.82
N LEU A 124 -14.33 -6.32 -1.16
CA LEU A 124 -15.69 -6.81 -0.97
C LEU A 124 -15.98 -8.04 -1.86
N ALA A 125 -15.36 -8.10 -3.04
CA ALA A 125 -15.60 -9.12 -4.05
C ALA A 125 -14.68 -10.36 -3.84
N PRO A 126 -15.22 -11.55 -3.50
CA PRO A 126 -14.41 -12.75 -3.28
C PRO A 126 -13.57 -13.17 -4.50
N GLU A 127 -14.07 -12.92 -5.71
CA GLU A 127 -13.37 -13.20 -6.97
C GLU A 127 -12.13 -12.31 -7.16
N VAL A 128 -12.19 -11.05 -6.68
CA VAL A 128 -11.06 -10.14 -6.70
C VAL A 128 -9.99 -10.62 -5.72
N ILE A 129 -10.39 -11.11 -4.55
CA ILE A 129 -9.50 -11.75 -3.59
C ILE A 129 -8.88 -13.03 -4.15
N ALA A 130 -9.64 -13.86 -4.85
CA ALA A 130 -9.11 -15.05 -5.52
C ALA A 130 -8.02 -14.68 -6.54
N ALA A 131 -8.24 -13.62 -7.32
CA ALA A 131 -7.22 -13.09 -8.22
C ALA A 131 -6.00 -12.52 -7.46
N ALA A 132 -6.24 -11.82 -6.35
CA ALA A 132 -5.18 -11.23 -5.52
C ALA A 132 -4.20 -12.27 -4.97
N GLN A 133 -4.70 -13.45 -4.60
CA GLN A 133 -3.88 -14.55 -4.12
C GLN A 133 -2.81 -15.00 -5.11
N GLY A 134 -3.08 -14.91 -6.41
CA GLY A 134 -2.14 -15.24 -7.49
C GLY A 134 -1.07 -14.17 -7.76
N ASN A 135 -1.25 -12.95 -7.24
CA ASN A 135 -0.37 -11.81 -7.47
C ASN A 135 0.56 -11.49 -6.29
N ARG A 136 0.67 -12.38 -5.31
CA ARG A 136 1.60 -12.23 -4.17
C ARG A 136 3.04 -12.16 -4.66
N GLU A 137 3.81 -11.24 -4.09
CA GLU A 137 5.24 -11.07 -4.40
C GLU A 137 6.13 -11.09 -3.16
N VAL A 138 5.82 -10.23 -2.17
CA VAL A 138 6.70 -9.94 -1.05
C VAL A 138 5.96 -10.14 0.27
N GLY A 139 6.64 -10.75 1.24
CA GLY A 139 6.17 -10.85 2.61
C GLY A 139 4.98 -11.79 2.78
N TRP A 140 4.35 -11.69 3.95
CA TRP A 140 3.16 -12.46 4.28
C TRP A 140 1.91 -11.64 4.00
N THR A 141 0.93 -12.20 3.29
CA THR A 141 -0.32 -11.52 2.98
C THR A 141 -1.54 -12.37 3.36
N ARG A 142 -2.38 -11.82 4.24
CA ARG A 142 -3.70 -12.36 4.59
C ARG A 142 -4.75 -11.63 3.76
N PHE A 143 -5.68 -12.40 3.20
CA PHE A 143 -6.77 -11.85 2.40
C PHE A 143 -8.11 -11.98 3.09
N TRP A 144 -8.92 -10.94 2.92
CA TRP A 144 -10.19 -10.77 3.58
C TRP A 144 -11.25 -10.40 2.54
N SER A 145 -12.46 -10.91 2.71
CA SER A 145 -13.60 -10.51 1.89
C SER A 145 -14.75 -10.07 2.78
N HIS A 146 -14.68 -8.79 3.18
CA HIS A 146 -15.63 -8.16 4.07
C HIS A 146 -15.95 -6.73 3.62
N ASP A 147 -17.04 -6.20 4.17
CA ASP A 147 -17.23 -4.76 4.21
C ASP A 147 -15.99 -4.09 4.82
N TRP A 148 -15.48 -3.06 4.15
CA TRP A 148 -14.18 -2.48 4.48
C TRP A 148 -14.15 -1.85 5.88
N PHE A 149 -15.27 -1.32 6.35
CA PHE A 149 -15.36 -0.71 7.68
C PHE A 149 -15.37 -1.80 8.76
N GLN A 150 -16.08 -2.91 8.54
CA GLN A 150 -16.03 -4.08 9.40
C GLN A 150 -14.61 -4.67 9.44
N PHE A 151 -13.97 -4.81 8.28
CA PHE A 151 -12.57 -5.24 8.18
C PHE A 151 -11.66 -4.33 9.01
N LEU A 152 -11.74 -3.01 8.83
CA LEU A 152 -10.91 -2.06 9.55
C LEU A 152 -11.10 -2.15 11.06
N ARG A 153 -12.35 -2.20 11.54
CA ARG A 153 -12.67 -2.35 12.97
C ARG A 153 -12.09 -3.62 13.57
N ASN A 154 -12.18 -4.74 12.85
CA ASN A 154 -11.55 -5.98 13.29
C ASN A 154 -10.03 -5.84 13.27
N ARG A 155 -9.48 -5.12 12.29
CA ARG A 155 -8.04 -4.98 12.13
C ARG A 155 -7.36 -3.99 13.10
N ILE A 156 -8.11 -3.09 13.72
CA ILE A 156 -7.58 -2.31 14.85
C ILE A 156 -7.73 -3.03 16.20
N ALA A 157 -8.64 -4.02 16.28
CA ALA A 157 -8.95 -4.74 17.50
C ALA A 157 -7.98 -5.89 17.82
N MET A 158 -7.37 -6.56 16.81
CA MET A 158 -6.39 -7.62 17.12
C MET A 158 -5.04 -7.04 17.60
N ALA A 159 -4.32 -7.85 18.38
CA ALA A 159 -3.09 -7.46 19.07
C ALA A 159 -2.01 -6.82 18.18
N ASN A 160 -1.76 -7.35 16.97
CA ASN A 160 -0.73 -6.84 16.07
C ASN A 160 -1.23 -5.71 15.16
N ARG A 161 -1.59 -4.55 15.72
CA ARG A 161 -2.20 -3.42 14.97
C ARG A 161 -1.37 -3.02 13.73
N PRO A 162 -2.02 -2.58 12.64
CA PRO A 162 -1.30 -2.08 11.47
C PRO A 162 -0.47 -0.85 11.84
N HIS A 163 0.74 -0.76 11.28
CA HIS A 163 1.56 0.45 11.33
C HIS A 163 1.12 1.48 10.30
N PHE A 164 0.43 1.04 9.24
CA PHE A 164 -0.11 1.91 8.21
C PHE A 164 -1.40 1.34 7.64
N VAL A 165 -2.39 2.20 7.40
CA VAL A 165 -3.67 1.84 6.79
C VAL A 165 -3.89 2.63 5.50
N PHE A 166 -4.23 1.94 4.42
CA PHE A 166 -4.65 2.56 3.16
C PHE A 166 -6.16 2.39 2.91
N ILE A 167 -6.82 3.50 2.59
CA ILE A 167 -8.25 3.60 2.36
C ILE A 167 -8.49 4.21 0.98
N ASP A 168 -8.93 3.40 0.03
CA ASP A 168 -9.20 3.82 -1.37
C ASP A 168 -10.55 3.27 -1.85
N PRO A 169 -11.67 3.71 -1.26
CA PRO A 169 -12.98 3.25 -1.65
C PRO A 169 -13.26 3.58 -3.13
N PRO A 170 -14.05 2.74 -3.81
CA PRO A 170 -14.47 3.04 -5.17
C PRO A 170 -15.33 4.31 -5.19
N ALA A 171 -15.36 5.00 -6.33
CA ALA A 171 -16.07 6.27 -6.50
C ALA A 171 -17.58 6.17 -6.20
N ASP A 172 -18.14 4.99 -6.43
CA ASP A 172 -19.55 4.66 -6.24
C ASP A 172 -19.86 4.09 -4.85
N ASP A 173 -18.93 4.14 -3.88
CA ASP A 173 -19.24 3.76 -2.51
C ASP A 173 -20.39 4.65 -1.99
N PRO A 174 -21.57 4.07 -1.67
CA PRO A 174 -22.77 4.83 -1.30
C PRO A 174 -22.59 5.65 -0.02
N ARG A 175 -21.55 5.38 0.76
CA ARG A 175 -21.17 6.14 1.94
C ARG A 175 -20.46 7.47 1.60
N GLY A 176 -19.93 7.59 0.39
CA GLY A 176 -19.16 8.74 -0.06
C GLY A 176 -17.89 8.99 0.78
N PRO A 177 -17.24 10.15 0.58
CA PRO A 177 -15.99 10.48 1.28
C PRO A 177 -16.17 10.65 2.81
N GLY A 178 -17.39 10.91 3.29
CA GLY A 178 -17.68 11.14 4.71
C GLY A 178 -17.29 9.98 5.62
N TYR A 179 -17.47 8.73 5.18
CA TYR A 179 -17.09 7.57 6.00
C TYR A 179 -15.58 7.33 6.05
N ALA A 180 -14.85 7.75 5.02
CA ALA A 180 -13.40 7.73 5.09
C ALA A 180 -12.88 8.76 6.12
N ILE A 181 -13.61 9.87 6.34
CA ILE A 181 -13.32 10.84 7.41
C ILE A 181 -13.57 10.21 8.78
N ASP A 182 -14.67 9.48 8.99
CA ASP A 182 -14.93 8.78 10.25
C ASP A 182 -13.83 7.74 10.56
N ALA A 183 -13.37 7.01 9.54
CA ALA A 183 -12.24 6.09 9.66
C ALA A 183 -10.93 6.84 9.97
N ALA A 184 -10.69 7.98 9.36
CA ALA A 184 -9.55 8.84 9.63
C ALA A 184 -9.54 9.32 11.10
N ILE A 185 -10.67 9.81 11.62
CA ILE A 185 -10.81 10.22 13.03
C ILE A 185 -10.49 9.06 13.98
N LEU A 186 -10.99 7.86 13.67
CA LEU A 186 -10.70 6.66 14.45
C LEU A 186 -9.20 6.32 14.46
N LEU A 187 -8.55 6.38 13.29
CA LEU A 187 -7.13 6.07 13.14
C LEU A 187 -6.24 7.11 13.82
N ASP A 188 -6.60 8.39 13.72
CA ASP A 188 -5.93 9.49 14.45
C ASP A 188 -6.02 9.30 15.96
N THR A 189 -7.18 8.91 16.47
CA THR A 189 -7.38 8.63 17.90
C THR A 189 -6.49 7.48 18.39
N LEU A 190 -6.14 6.55 17.50
CA LEU A 190 -5.27 5.41 17.80
C LEU A 190 -3.80 5.68 17.49
N GLY A 191 -3.46 6.84 16.94
CA GLY A 191 -2.10 7.18 16.51
C GLY A 191 -1.59 6.29 15.38
N ILE A 192 -2.48 5.75 14.54
CA ILE A 192 -2.12 4.88 13.41
C ILE A 192 -2.02 5.75 12.15
N PRO A 193 -0.84 5.86 11.52
CA PRO A 193 -0.69 6.54 10.24
C PRO A 193 -1.61 5.94 9.16
N TYR A 194 -2.19 6.79 8.32
CA TYR A 194 -3.07 6.35 7.25
C TYR A 194 -2.98 7.25 6.01
N MET A 195 -3.53 6.75 4.91
CA MET A 195 -3.81 7.52 3.71
C MET A 195 -5.21 7.20 3.22
N VAL A 196 -6.00 8.24 2.96
CA VAL A 196 -7.29 8.15 2.28
C VAL A 196 -7.14 8.70 0.87
N SER A 197 -7.61 7.95 -0.12
CA SER A 197 -7.73 8.35 -1.51
C SER A 197 -9.22 8.43 -1.86
N TYR A 198 -9.63 9.50 -2.54
CA TYR A 198 -11.01 9.69 -2.99
C TYR A 198 -11.05 10.57 -4.25
N PRO A 199 -11.99 10.31 -5.17
CA PRO A 199 -12.19 11.17 -6.32
C PRO A 199 -12.92 12.47 -5.92
N VAL A 200 -12.60 13.57 -6.60
CA VAL A 200 -13.34 14.84 -6.50
C VAL A 200 -14.11 15.03 -7.81
N GLU A 201 -15.36 14.60 -7.84
CA GLU A 201 -16.20 14.68 -9.05
C GLU A 201 -17.07 15.95 -9.11
N SER A 202 -17.32 16.59 -7.97
CA SER A 202 -18.07 17.85 -7.88
C SER A 202 -17.54 18.67 -6.71
N PRO A 203 -16.57 19.56 -6.93
CA PRO A 203 -16.11 20.46 -5.87
C PRO A 203 -17.31 21.29 -5.40
N GLN A 204 -17.45 21.44 -4.09
CA GLN A 204 -18.47 22.30 -3.52
C GLN A 204 -18.23 23.74 -4.01
N GLU A 205 -19.27 24.36 -4.59
CA GLU A 205 -19.20 25.77 -4.98
C GLU A 205 -18.93 26.63 -3.73
N PRO A 206 -18.05 27.65 -3.83
CA PRO A 206 -17.57 28.44 -2.70
C PRO A 206 -18.66 29.28 -2.02
#